data_AF-A0A502CP22-F1
#
_entry.id   AF-A0A502CP22-F1
#
_cell.length_a   1.000
_cell.length_b   1.000
_cell.length_c   1.000
_cell.angle_alpha   90.00
_cell.angle_beta   90.00
_cell.angle_gamma   90.00
#
_symmetry.space_group_name_H-M   'P 1'
#
loop_
_entity.id
_entity.type
_entity.pdbx_description
1 polymer ?
#
loop_
_entity_poly.entity_id
_entity_poly.type
_entity_poly.pdbx_seq_one_letter_code
_entity_poly.pdbx_strand_id
1 'polypeptide(L)'
;MRCDLAADDDVIALVRATVGDSLVVVIQPGRSALALAQTCAAIGPLAVEQAPGRRINAVLVGADSDPTAVAATARFLESAASTTGQIVAIS
;
A
#
# COMPACT_ATOMS: atom_id res chain seq x y z
N MET A 1 2.82 3.27 9.84
CA MET A 1 3.44 1.94 9.81
C MET A 1 3.52 1.42 8.38
N ARG A 2 4.52 0.59 8.09
CA ARG A 2 4.68 -0.12 6.82
C ARG A 2 4.33 -1.60 7.00
N CYS A 3 3.62 -2.18 6.03
CA CYS A 3 3.39 -3.63 5.92
C CYS A 3 3.68 -4.10 4.50
N ASP A 4 4.41 -5.20 4.36
CA ASP A 4 4.54 -5.89 3.08
C ASP A 4 3.32 -6.80 2.86
N LEU A 5 2.83 -6.85 1.64
CA LEU A 5 1.67 -7.64 1.22
C LEU A 5 2.15 -8.67 0.19
N ALA A 6 2.22 -9.94 0.59
CA ALA A 6 2.71 -11.03 -0.26
C ALA A 6 1.73 -11.31 -1.41
N ALA A 7 2.11 -12.11 -2.42
CA ALA A 7 1.33 -12.29 -3.64
C ALA A 7 -0.11 -12.80 -3.40
N ASP A 8 -0.31 -13.68 -2.41
CA ASP A 8 -1.61 -14.31 -2.16
C ASP A 8 -2.41 -13.65 -1.02
N ASP A 9 -1.87 -12.60 -0.40
CA ASP A 9 -2.51 -11.94 0.73
C ASP A 9 -3.68 -11.04 0.30
N ASP A 10 -4.67 -10.90 1.18
CA ASP A 10 -5.80 -9.98 1.02
C ASP A 10 -5.50 -8.63 1.69
N VAL A 11 -5.51 -7.56 0.88
CA VAL A 11 -5.29 -6.19 1.34
C VAL A 11 -6.38 -5.71 2.30
N ILE A 12 -7.63 -6.18 2.14
CA ILE A 12 -8.74 -5.80 3.03
C ILE A 12 -8.52 -6.42 4.41
N ALA A 13 -8.14 -7.70 4.45
CA ALA A 13 -7.80 -8.38 5.69
C ALA A 13 -6.61 -7.70 6.39
N LEU A 14 -5.56 -7.34 5.63
CA LEU A 14 -4.39 -6.64 6.17
C LEU A 14 -4.76 -5.28 6.79
N VAL A 15 -5.58 -4.47 6.10
CA VAL A 15 -6.03 -3.16 6.61
C VAL A 15 -6.81 -3.32 7.90
N ARG A 16 -7.72 -4.30 7.98
CA ARG A 16 -8.53 -4.58 9.18
C ARG A 16 -7.70 -5.09 10.36
N ALA A 17 -6.65 -5.85 10.09
CA ALA A 17 -5.78 -6.42 11.12
C ALA A 17 -4.76 -5.42 11.70
N THR A 18 -4.69 -4.21 11.15
CA THR A 18 -3.68 -3.20 11.52
C THR A 18 -4.35 -1.94 12.06
N VAL A 19 -3.62 -1.18 12.88
CA VAL A 19 -4.11 0.02 13.58
C VAL A 19 -3.20 1.23 13.34
N GLY A 20 -3.55 2.38 13.92
CA GLY A 20 -2.75 3.62 13.87
C GLY A 20 -3.10 4.54 12.70
N ASP A 21 -2.51 5.73 12.71
CA ASP A 21 -2.97 6.87 11.91
C ASP A 21 -2.52 6.83 10.44
N SER A 22 -1.55 5.98 10.11
CA SER A 22 -0.97 5.86 8.76
C SER A 22 -0.55 4.42 8.48
N LEU A 23 -0.99 3.87 7.37
CA LEU A 23 -0.59 2.57 6.84
C LEU A 23 -0.05 2.73 5.41
N VAL A 24 1.14 2.20 5.17
CA VAL A 24 1.71 2.04 3.84
C VAL A 24 1.79 0.56 3.51
N VAL A 25 1.05 0.13 2.49
CA VAL A 25 1.04 -1.24 1.99
C VAL A 25 2.07 -1.38 0.87
N VAL A 26 3.06 -2.25 1.04
CA VAL A 26 4.04 -2.55 -0.01
C VAL A 26 3.61 -3.83 -0.72
N ILE A 27 3.05 -3.65 -1.91
CA ILE A 27 2.53 -4.74 -2.74
C ILE A 27 3.70 -5.40 -3.45
N GLN A 28 4.01 -6.63 -3.03
CA GLN A 28 5.11 -7.41 -3.59
C GLN A 28 4.76 -7.94 -5.00
N PRO A 29 5.77 -8.21 -5.85
CA PRO A 29 5.55 -8.84 -7.16
C PRO A 29 5.02 -10.27 -7.03
N GLY A 30 4.59 -10.86 -8.15
CA GLY A 30 4.14 -12.25 -8.23
C GLY A 30 2.61 -12.44 -8.21
N ARG A 31 1.84 -11.36 -8.09
CA ARG A 31 0.37 -11.39 -8.22
C ARG A 31 -0.05 -11.62 -9.66
N SER A 32 -1.16 -12.34 -9.86
CA SER A 32 -1.83 -12.35 -11.16
C SER A 32 -2.30 -10.95 -11.55
N ALA A 33 -2.45 -10.67 -12.84
CA ALA A 33 -2.91 -9.36 -13.32
C ALA A 33 -4.27 -8.95 -12.71
N LEU A 34 -5.19 -9.91 -12.56
CA LEU A 34 -6.49 -9.66 -11.94
C LEU A 34 -6.35 -9.34 -10.44
N ALA A 35 -5.58 -10.14 -9.69
CA ALA A 35 -5.39 -9.93 -8.26
C ALA A 35 -4.69 -8.60 -7.96
N LEU A 36 -3.73 -8.21 -8.80
CA LEU A 36 -3.07 -6.91 -8.72
C LEU A 36 -4.06 -5.77 -8.98
N ALA A 37 -4.87 -5.86 -10.04
CA ALA A 37 -5.87 -4.84 -10.36
C ALA A 37 -6.90 -4.67 -9.24
N GLN A 38 -7.37 -5.79 -8.65
CA GLN A 38 -8.29 -5.76 -7.51
C GLN A 38 -7.64 -5.12 -6.27
N THR A 39 -6.38 -5.48 -5.97
CA THR A 39 -5.63 -4.89 -4.86
C THR A 39 -5.48 -3.38 -5.02
N CYS A 40 -5.06 -2.92 -6.20
CA CYS A 40 -4.92 -1.49 -6.49
C CYS A 40 -6.25 -0.76 -6.42
N ALA A 41 -7.32 -1.34 -6.98
CA ALA A 41 -8.66 -0.76 -6.94
C ALA A 41 -9.21 -0.61 -5.52
N ALA A 42 -8.78 -1.44 -4.57
CA ALA A 42 -9.23 -1.39 -3.18
C ALA A 42 -8.58 -0.25 -2.36
N ILE A 43 -7.38 0.22 -2.71
CA ILE A 43 -6.64 1.22 -1.91
C ILE A 43 -7.43 2.51 -1.74
N GLY A 44 -8.00 3.06 -2.82
CA GLY A 44 -8.80 4.29 -2.78
C GLY A 44 -10.04 4.18 -1.88
N PRO A 45 -10.94 3.21 -2.12
CA PRO A 45 -12.10 2.95 -1.27
C PRO A 45 -11.76 2.73 0.20
N LEU A 46 -10.72 1.93 0.51
CA LEU A 46 -10.28 1.70 1.89
C LEU A 46 -9.78 2.99 2.54
N ALA A 47 -9.05 3.82 1.80
CA ALA A 47 -8.62 5.13 2.29
C ALA A 47 -9.81 6.06 2.58
N VAL A 48 -10.87 6.03 1.77
CA VAL A 48 -12.10 6.81 2.02
C VAL A 48 -12.84 6.29 3.25
N GLU A 49 -12.99 4.98 3.39
CA GLU A 49 -13.67 4.35 4.53
C GLU A 49 -13.00 4.67 5.87
N GLN A 50 -11.67 4.79 5.87
CA GLN A 50 -10.85 5.00 7.07
C GLN A 50 -10.60 6.50 7.37
N ALA A 51 -10.96 7.40 6.45
CA ALA A 51 -10.81 8.83 6.65
C ALA A 51 -11.86 9.39 7.64
N PRO A 52 -11.53 10.47 8.38
CA PRO A 52 -10.22 11.14 8.46
C PRO A 52 -9.25 10.46 9.45
N GLY A 53 -9.67 9.40 10.14
CA GLY A 53 -8.94 8.81 11.26
C GLY A 53 -7.65 8.09 10.88
N ARG A 54 -7.55 7.58 9.66
CA ARG A 54 -6.38 6.82 9.20
C ARG A 54 -6.12 7.01 7.72
N ARG A 55 -4.84 7.22 7.38
CA ARG A 55 -4.36 7.28 5.99
C ARG A 55 -3.91 5.91 5.51
N ILE A 56 -4.24 5.57 4.28
CA ILE A 56 -3.82 4.33 3.63
C ILE A 56 -3.22 4.69 2.28
N ASN A 57 -1.96 4.33 2.06
CA ASN A 57 -1.29 4.47 0.77
C ASN A 57 -0.60 3.16 0.42
N ALA A 58 -0.17 3.00 -0.84
CA ALA A 58 0.53 1.82 -1.29
C ALA A 58 1.78 2.14 -2.12
N VAL A 59 2.75 1.24 -2.05
CA VAL A 59 3.88 1.15 -2.96
C VAL A 59 3.71 -0.11 -3.79
N LEU A 60 3.71 0.01 -5.11
CA LEU A 60 3.72 -1.13 -6.02
C LEU A 60 5.15 -1.41 -6.46
N VAL A 61 5.66 -2.61 -6.15
CA VAL A 61 7.05 -2.99 -6.39
C VAL A 61 7.17 -3.74 -7.72
N GLY A 62 8.02 -3.24 -8.61
CA GLY A 62 8.44 -3.93 -9.83
C GLY A 62 9.41 -5.09 -9.55
N ALA A 63 9.57 -6.00 -10.50
CA ALA A 63 10.35 -7.23 -10.31
C ALA A 63 11.83 -6.98 -9.93
N ASP A 64 12.42 -5.90 -10.44
CA ASP A 64 13.84 -5.56 -10.27
C ASP A 64 14.06 -4.27 -9.47
N SER A 65 13.05 -3.81 -8.75
CA SER A 65 13.11 -2.54 -8.04
C SER A 65 14.09 -2.55 -6.89
N ASP A 66 14.88 -1.48 -6.78
CA ASP A 66 15.83 -1.28 -5.68
C ASP A 66 15.09 -1.24 -4.33
N PRO A 67 15.41 -2.16 -3.39
CA PRO A 67 14.82 -2.18 -2.04
C PRO A 67 14.97 -0.85 -1.29
N THR A 68 16.04 -0.09 -1.57
CA THR A 68 16.29 1.21 -0.97
C THR A 68 15.27 2.25 -1.47
N ALA A 69 14.98 2.24 -2.78
CA ALA A 69 13.96 3.11 -3.38
C ALA A 69 12.55 2.78 -2.86
N VAL A 70 12.23 1.49 -2.71
CA VAL A 70 10.96 1.03 -2.10
C VAL A 70 10.84 1.54 -0.65
N ALA A 71 11.90 1.37 0.16
CA ALA A 71 11.93 1.83 1.54
C ALA A 71 11.84 3.37 1.65
N ALA A 72 12.51 4.11 0.76
CA ALA A 72 12.43 5.56 0.72
C ALA A 72 11.01 6.05 0.37
N THR A 73 10.38 5.44 -0.63
CA THR A 73 9.01 5.77 -1.04
C THR A 73 8.01 5.46 0.07
N ALA A 74 8.16 4.33 0.76
CA ALA A 74 7.29 3.98 1.87
C ALA A 74 7.40 5.00 3.03
N ARG A 75 8.62 5.42 3.39
CA ARG A 75 8.82 6.47 4.41
C ARG A 75 8.22 7.81 3.99
N PHE A 76 8.37 8.19 2.72
CA PHE A 76 7.74 9.39 2.18
C PHE A 76 6.23 9.36 2.38
N LEU A 77 5.56 8.29 1.92
CA LEU A 77 4.10 8.14 2.05
C LEU A 77 3.62 8.07 3.50
N GLU A 78 4.40 7.46 4.40
CA GLU A 78 4.08 7.41 5.83
C GLU A 78 4.02 8.81 6.44
N SER A 79 4.99 9.67 6.08
CA SER A 79 5.11 11.06 6.55
C SER A 79 4.19 12.07 5.85
N ALA A 80 3.56 11.68 4.73
CA ALA A 80 2.74 12.56 3.91
C ALA A 80 1.38 12.84 4.57
N ALA A 81 1.32 13.88 5.41
CA ALA A 81 0.17 14.16 6.27
C ALA A 81 -1.16 14.40 5.52
N SER A 82 -1.07 14.91 4.29
CA SER A 82 -2.22 15.30 3.46
C SER A 82 -2.51 14.31 2.34
N THR A 83 -1.96 13.08 2.41
CA THR A 83 -2.02 12.11 1.31
C THR A 83 -2.59 10.79 1.78
N THR A 84 -3.67 10.35 1.14
CA THR A 84 -4.30 9.04 1.35
C THR A 84 -4.86 8.52 0.03
N GLY A 85 -5.04 7.21 -0.09
CA GLY A 85 -5.55 6.52 -1.27
C GLY A 85 -4.57 6.46 -2.45
N GLN A 86 -3.30 6.84 -2.28
CA GLN A 86 -2.33 6.89 -3.37
C GLN A 86 -1.61 5.55 -3.56
N ILE A 87 -1.24 5.27 -4.81
CA ILE A 87 -0.38 4.16 -5.19
C ILE A 87 0.82 4.75 -5.94
N VAL A 88 2.03 4.48 -5.45
CA VAL A 88 3.28 4.87 -6.12
C VAL A 88 3.96 3.61 -6.64
N ALA A 89 4.09 3.50 -7.96
CA ALA A 89 4.83 2.42 -8.60
C ALA A 89 6.32 2.74 -8.64
N ILE A 90 7.15 1.77 -8.26
CA ILE A 90 8.60 1.80 -8.37
C ILE A 90 8.99 0.66 -9.31
N SER A 91 9.83 0.96 -10.31
CA SER A 91 10.37 0.01 -11.29
C SER A 91 11.89 0.10 -11.27
#